data_AF-A0A356E2X6-F1
#
_entry.id   AF-A0A356E2X6-F1
#
_cell.length_a   1.000
_cell.length_b   1.000
_cell.length_c   1.000
_cell.angle_alpha   90.00
_cell.angle_beta   90.00
_cell.angle_gamma   90.00
#
_symmetry.space_group_name_H-M   'P 1'
#
loop_
_entity.id
_entity.type
_entity.pdbx_description
1 polymer ?
#
loop_
_entity_poly.entity_id
_entity_poly.type
_entity_poly.pdbx_seq_one_letter_code
_entity_poly.pdbx_strand_id
1 'polypeptide(L)'
;EPLVWQDYMLEVASLAKSKGLSTIMVTNGTFSEEALERIFPLIDACNIDLKGDESFYRRRCSGSAKPVLDAIEYLVGKKAHVEVTTMVMESEHDEAHIRALAGQLAG
;
A
#
# COMPACT_ATOMS: atom_id res chain seq x y z
N GLU A 1 -4.20 -9.35 -2.82
CA GLU A 1 -4.06 -8.79 -1.46
C GLU A 1 -3.39 -9.80 -0.55
N PRO A 2 -2.08 -9.68 -0.28
CA PRO A 2 -1.33 -10.65 0.52
C PRO A 2 -1.79 -10.75 1.98
N LEU A 3 -2.41 -9.70 2.54
CA LEU A 3 -2.90 -9.71 3.93
C LEU A 3 -4.07 -10.66 4.17
N VAL A 4 -4.84 -11.01 3.13
CA VAL A 4 -5.92 -12.01 3.24
C VAL A 4 -5.36 -13.34 3.74
N TRP A 5 -4.11 -13.65 3.40
CA TRP A 5 -3.38 -14.83 3.88
C TRP A 5 -2.09 -14.39 4.57
N GLN A 6 -2.21 -13.48 5.55
CA GLN A 6 -1.07 -12.85 6.20
C GLN A 6 -0.06 -13.88 6.76
N ASP A 7 -0.54 -14.94 7.41
CA ASP A 7 0.35 -15.95 8.02
C ASP A 7 1.22 -16.64 6.97
N TYR A 8 0.61 -17.05 5.85
CA TYR A 8 1.33 -17.65 4.72
C TYR A 8 2.34 -16.68 4.10
N MET A 9 1.96 -15.42 3.92
CA MET A 9 2.88 -14.38 3.44
C MET A 9 4.08 -14.21 4.39
N LEU A 10 3.87 -14.18 5.71
CA LEU A 10 4.94 -14.04 6.70
C LEU A 10 5.87 -15.26 6.72
N GLU A 11 5.33 -16.48 6.56
CA GLU A 11 6.14 -17.69 6.41
C GLU A 11 7.06 -17.61 5.18
N VAL A 12 6.52 -17.18 4.03
CA VAL A 12 7.29 -17.00 2.79
C VAL A 12 8.36 -15.92 2.97
N ALA A 13 8.01 -14.79 3.59
CA ALA A 13 8.95 -13.70 3.85
C ALA A 13 10.08 -14.14 4.79
N SER A 14 9.78 -14.89 5.84
CA SER A 14 10.76 -15.47 6.76
C SER A 14 11.73 -16.41 6.03
N LEU A 15 11.21 -17.28 5.15
CA LEU A 15 12.04 -18.16 4.33
C LEU A 15 12.96 -17.36 3.38
N ALA A 16 12.44 -16.30 2.75
CA ALA A 16 13.23 -15.43 1.88
C ALA A 16 14.36 -14.73 2.65
N LYS A 17 14.05 -14.18 3.83
CA LYS A 17 15.04 -13.53 4.72
C LYS A 17 16.13 -14.51 5.19
N SER A 18 15.76 -15.75 5.53
CA SER A 18 16.75 -16.79 5.91
C SER A 18 17.77 -17.09 4.80
N LYS A 19 17.46 -16.74 3.56
CA LYS A 19 18.32 -16.89 2.38
C LYS A 19 19.03 -15.59 1.98
N GLY A 20 18.92 -14.53 2.79
CA GLY A 20 19.51 -13.23 2.51
C GLY A 20 18.82 -12.45 1.40
N LEU A 21 17.56 -12.76 1.07
CA LEU A 21 16.78 -12.05 0.06
C LEU A 21 16.01 -10.88 0.70
N SER A 22 15.92 -9.78 -0.04
CA SER A 22 15.02 -8.67 0.31
C SER A 22 13.56 -9.03 0.01
N THR A 23 12.65 -8.49 0.81
CA THR A 23 11.21 -8.75 0.70
C THR A 23 10.43 -7.47 0.41
N ILE A 24 9.56 -7.54 -0.59
CA ILE A 24 8.62 -6.46 -0.93
C ILE A 24 7.19 -6.98 -0.82
N MET A 25 6.33 -6.21 -0.16
CA MET A 25 4.89 -6.49 -0.09
C MET A 25 4.15 -5.56 -1.06
N VAL A 26 3.47 -6.15 -2.04
CA VAL A 26 2.61 -5.42 -2.98
C VAL A 26 1.15 -5.58 -2.55
N THR A 27 0.44 -4.49 -2.29
CA THR A 27 -0.85 -4.50 -1.58
C THR A 27 -1.76 -3.36 -2.02
N ASN A 28 -3.07 -3.54 -1.82
CA ASN A 28 -4.07 -2.50 -2.07
C ASN A 28 -4.09 -1.40 -0.99
N GLY A 29 -3.31 -1.56 0.08
CA GLY A 29 -3.15 -0.54 1.10
C GLY A 29 -4.20 -0.54 2.22
N THR A 30 -5.08 -1.54 2.30
CA THR A 30 -6.07 -1.64 3.39
C THR A 30 -5.58 -2.55 4.51
N PHE A 31 -5.32 -1.98 5.69
CA PHE A 31 -4.79 -2.71 6.84
C PHE A 31 -5.53 -2.34 8.13
N SER A 32 -5.44 -3.24 9.12
CA SER A 32 -5.56 -2.84 10.53
C SER A 32 -4.17 -2.52 11.10
N GLU A 33 -4.12 -1.78 12.20
CA GLU A 33 -2.85 -1.44 12.86
C GLU A 33 -2.11 -2.71 13.33
N GLU A 34 -2.83 -3.68 13.87
CA GLU A 34 -2.28 -4.96 14.34
C GLU A 34 -1.66 -5.77 13.19
N ALA A 35 -2.26 -5.70 12.00
CA ALA A 35 -1.70 -6.36 10.83
C ALA A 35 -0.36 -5.71 10.42
N LEU A 36 -0.25 -4.38 10.51
CA LEU A 36 0.98 -3.66 10.17
C LEU A 36 2.12 -3.96 11.14
N GLU A 37 1.86 -4.13 12.43
CA GLU A 37 2.91 -4.46 13.41
C GLU A 37 3.61 -5.78 13.09
N ARG A 38 2.86 -6.77 12.59
CA ARG A 38 3.38 -8.10 12.27
C ARG A 38 4.28 -8.13 11.04
N ILE A 39 4.15 -7.18 10.11
CA ILE A 39 4.90 -7.20 8.83
C ILE A 39 6.30 -6.59 8.95
N PHE A 40 6.52 -5.59 9.82
CA PHE A 40 7.79 -4.84 9.86
C PHE A 40 9.06 -5.69 10.04
N PRO A 41 9.07 -6.78 10.82
CA PRO A 41 10.29 -7.58 10.96
C PRO A 41 10.69 -8.30 9.66
N LEU A 42 9.71 -8.56 8.78
CA LEU A 42 9.85 -9.49 7.66
C LEU A 42 9.70 -8.82 6.29
N ILE A 43 9.24 -7.58 6.21
CA ILE A 43 9.03 -6.85 4.95
C ILE A 43 9.96 -5.63 4.92
N ASP A 44 10.83 -5.56 3.91
CA ASP A 44 11.82 -4.47 3.75
C ASP A 44 11.22 -3.24 3.03
N ALA A 45 10.28 -3.47 2.12
CA ALA A 45 9.62 -2.45 1.32
C ALA A 45 8.13 -2.76 1.09
N CYS A 46 7.33 -1.72 0.90
CA CYS A 46 5.93 -1.84 0.51
C CYS A 46 5.67 -1.11 -0.81
N ASN A 47 4.93 -1.74 -1.72
CA ASN A 47 4.33 -1.07 -2.88
C ASN A 47 2.80 -1.03 -2.68
N ILE A 48 2.23 0.16 -2.63
CA ILE A 48 0.84 0.39 -2.26
C ILE A 48 0.07 0.99 -3.41
N ASP A 49 -1.05 0.38 -3.76
CA ASP A 49 -1.94 0.91 -4.80
C ASP A 49 -2.80 2.06 -4.27
N LEU A 50 -2.41 3.31 -4.56
CA LEU A 50 -3.29 4.47 -4.43
C LEU A 50 -4.03 4.67 -5.75
N LYS A 51 -5.25 4.12 -5.83
CA LYS A 51 -5.95 3.94 -7.12
C LYS A 51 -6.63 5.18 -7.66
N GLY A 52 -6.87 6.19 -6.82
CA GLY A 52 -7.70 7.34 -7.16
C GLY A 52 -8.09 8.12 -5.90
N ASP A 53 -9.01 9.08 -6.06
CA ASP A 53 -9.57 9.83 -4.94
C ASP A 53 -10.73 9.08 -4.29
N GLU A 54 -11.31 9.64 -3.23
CA GLU A 54 -12.46 9.05 -2.54
C GLU A 54 -13.65 8.77 -3.48
N SER A 55 -13.85 9.62 -4.49
CA SER A 55 -14.90 9.48 -5.50
C SER A 55 -14.66 8.26 -6.41
N PHE A 56 -13.42 8.09 -6.89
CA PHE A 56 -12.98 6.92 -7.65
C PHE A 56 -13.19 5.62 -6.85
N TYR A 57 -12.71 5.58 -5.60
CA TYR A 57 -12.82 4.40 -4.75
C TYR A 57 -14.27 3.96 -4.52
N ARG A 58 -15.19 4.92 -4.30
CA ARG A 58 -16.62 4.62 -4.13
C ARG A 58 -17.26 4.07 -5.40
N ARG A 59 -16.95 4.64 -6.56
CA ARG A 59 -17.55 4.23 -7.84
C ARG A 59 -16.98 2.91 -8.38
N ARG A 60 -15.66 2.69 -8.22
CA ARG A 60 -14.92 1.62 -8.93
C ARG A 60 -14.42 0.50 -8.03
N CYS A 61 -14.21 0.77 -6.74
CA CYS A 61 -13.61 -0.19 -5.81
C CYS A 61 -14.55 -0.63 -4.69
N SER A 62 -15.75 -0.03 -4.59
CA SER A 62 -16.66 -0.22 -3.46
C SER A 62 -15.95 -0.03 -2.10
N GLY A 63 -15.04 0.95 -2.04
CA GLY A 63 -14.16 1.19 -0.90
C GLY A 63 -13.91 2.69 -0.66
N SER A 64 -12.87 3.00 0.11
CA SER A 64 -12.47 4.37 0.45
C SER A 64 -10.96 4.56 0.26
N ALA A 65 -10.56 5.76 -0.16
CA ALA A 65 -9.15 6.13 -0.30
C ALA A 65 -8.50 6.39 1.07
N LYS A 66 -9.29 6.80 2.07
CA LYS A 66 -8.78 7.20 3.39
C LYS A 66 -7.96 6.11 4.08
N PRO A 67 -8.43 4.84 4.21
CA PRO A 67 -7.62 3.79 4.84
C PRO A 67 -6.28 3.54 4.14
N VAL A 68 -6.22 3.75 2.83
CA VAL A 68 -4.99 3.58 2.04
C VAL A 68 -4.00 4.70 2.34
N LEU A 69 -4.47 5.94 2.40
CA LEU A 69 -3.66 7.10 2.76
C LEU A 69 -3.15 6.99 4.21
N ASP A 70 -4.03 6.62 5.15
CA ASP A 70 -3.68 6.44 6.56
C ASP A 70 -2.57 5.36 6.73
N ALA A 71 -2.64 4.29 5.93
CA ALA A 71 -1.63 3.24 5.94
C ALA A 71 -0.28 3.69 5.35
N ILE A 72 -0.30 4.46 4.27
CA ILE A 72 0.91 5.06 3.69
C ILE A 72 1.58 5.96 4.72
N GLU A 73 0.83 6.86 5.35
CA GLU A 73 1.32 7.77 6.39
C GLU A 73 1.96 6.99 7.55
N TYR A 74 1.26 5.96 8.04
CA TYR A 74 1.77 5.10 9.11
C TYR A 74 3.10 4.42 8.74
N LEU A 75 3.19 3.85 7.54
CA LEU A 75 4.39 3.13 7.06
C LEU A 75 5.57 4.08 6.86
N VAL A 76 5.33 5.27 6.31
CA VAL A 76 6.34 6.33 6.18
C VAL A 76 6.83 6.77 7.57
N GLY A 77 5.92 6.97 8.54
CA GLY A 77 6.26 7.32 9.92
C GLY A 77 7.14 6.27 10.62
N LYS A 78 7.03 5.00 10.22
CA LYS A 78 7.88 3.89 10.71
C LYS A 78 9.19 3.72 9.93
N LYS A 79 9.50 4.63 9.00
CA LYS A 79 10.70 4.63 8.14
C LYS A 79 10.80 3.41 7.22
N ALA A 80 9.67 2.82 6.82
CA ALA A 80 9.67 1.79 5.78
C ALA A 80 9.95 2.41 4.39
N HIS A 81 10.57 1.65 3.48
CA HIS A 81 10.63 2.05 2.07
C HIS A 81 9.24 1.85 1.46
N VAL A 82 8.57 2.94 1.10
CA VAL A 82 7.22 2.91 0.54
C VAL A 82 7.25 3.43 -0.89
N GLU A 83 6.71 2.65 -1.79
CA GLU A 83 6.40 3.03 -3.16
C GLU A 83 4.88 3.09 -3.33
N VAL A 84 4.40 4.09 -4.07
CA VAL A 84 2.98 4.24 -4.37
C VAL A 84 2.77 4.05 -5.86
N THR A 85 1.82 3.18 -6.20
CA THR A 85 1.45 2.87 -7.58
C THR A 85 0.04 3.38 -7.87
N THR A 86 -0.11 4.11 -8.98
CA THR A 86 -1.43 4.50 -9.51
C THR A 86 -1.53 4.03 -10.96
N MET A 87 -2.47 3.10 -11.21
CA MET A 87 -2.80 2.69 -12.57
C MET A 87 -3.68 3.75 -13.22
N VAL A 88 -3.09 4.53 -14.13
CA VAL A 88 -3.79 5.58 -14.87
C VAL A 88 -4.78 4.95 -15.85
N MET A 89 -6.00 5.48 -15.87
CA MET A 89 -7.08 5.02 -16.75
C MET A 89 -7.67 6.25 -17.42
N GLU A 90 -7.70 6.25 -18.75
CA GLU A 90 -8.01 7.42 -19.57
C GLU A 90 -9.34 8.10 -19.21
N SER A 91 -10.38 7.33 -18.85
CA SER A 91 -11.70 7.86 -18.51
C SER A 91 -11.87 8.25 -17.03
N GLU A 92 -10.88 8.01 -16.18
CA GLU A 92 -10.98 8.20 -14.73
C GLU A 92 -9.89 9.10 -14.15
N HIS A 93 -8.73 9.20 -14.81
CA HIS A 93 -7.56 9.91 -14.32
C HIS A 93 -7.08 10.93 -15.35
N ASP A 94 -7.25 12.22 -15.02
CA ASP A 94 -6.61 13.32 -15.75
C ASP A 94 -5.37 13.85 -14.99
N GLU A 95 -4.68 14.83 -15.58
CA GLU A 95 -3.49 15.41 -14.97
C GLU A 95 -3.79 16.08 -13.61
N ALA A 96 -4.92 16.76 -13.48
CA ALA A 96 -5.30 17.43 -12.24
C ALA A 96 -5.54 16.42 -11.12
N HIS A 97 -6.17 15.29 -11.43
CA HIS A 97 -6.40 14.18 -10.52
C HIS A 97 -5.07 13.59 -10.03
N ILE A 98 -4.15 13.27 -10.94
CA ILE A 98 -2.84 12.72 -10.57
C ILE A 98 -2.03 13.70 -9.71
N ARG A 99 -2.07 15.01 -10.04
CA ARG A 99 -1.42 16.05 -9.22
C ARG A 99 -2.03 16.14 -7.83
N ALA A 100 -3.35 16.00 -7.71
CA ALA A 100 -4.02 16.02 -6.41
C ALA A 100 -3.59 14.82 -5.55
N LEU A 101 -3.53 13.61 -6.11
CA LEU A 101 -3.04 12.41 -5.41
C LEU A 101 -1.58 12.57 -4.96
N ALA A 102 -0.71 13.05 -5.85
CA ALA A 102 0.69 13.31 -5.50
C ALA A 102 0.81 14.37 -4.38
N GLY A 103 -0.04 15.40 -4.39
CA GLY A 103 -0.09 16.42 -3.35
C GLY A 103 -0.47 15.87 -1.97
N GLN A 104 -1.29 14.81 -1.92
CA GLN A 104 -1.64 14.13 -0.66
C GLN A 104 -0.46 13.35 -0.07
N LEU A 105 0.47 12.89 -0.90
CA LEU A 105 1.65 12.12 -0.48
C LEU A 105 2.85 13.00 -0.09
N ALA A 106 2.82 14.29 -0.45
CA ALA A 106 3.94 15.22 -0.24
C ALA A 106 3.93 15.92 1.13
N GLY A 107 2.89 15.70 1.94
CA GLY A 107 2.77 16.21 3.31
C GLY A 107 3.43 15.30 4.33
#